data_AF-A0A7K7TZD1-F1
#
_entry.id   AF-A0A7K7TZD1-F1
#
_cell.length_a   1.000
_cell.length_b   1.000
_cell.length_c   1.000
_cell.angle_alpha   90.00
_cell.angle_beta   90.00
_cell.angle_gamma   90.00
#
_symmetry.space_group_name_H-M   'P 1'
#
loop_
_entity.id
_entity.type
_entity.pdbx_description
1 polymer ?
#
loop_
_entity_poly.entity_id
_entity_poly.type
_entity_poly.pdbx_seq_one_letter_code
_entity_poly.pdbx_strand_id
1 'polypeptide(L)'
;RSAGAFVLGLALASLYGALVLLAQGHNVWYCLVTTTSLGTGLGLGMAFSAKARVTVLLSLPHIFTREGKMLMLLLALSMAVQGPCTNILHNFSRAAESLSCGAELTLNQTAERLQRAQEPLLNMLAKIKDISQKAKVVGDHARKVFHSIMDSVSHVVRALRNVWLWLVNVGKVCNRELGTPYRRCLLLFDEAKDNCERTIPFLQFLCYIIVTFRPLCGLAKCAWGWRGGPLPTLGPPPWQRFPLFTDTLFFCIIPHYIQSFLRKKTSDPLRDALDRVRREFEFNISAVHRFNISLSASKSLGEVALDIMEGVRLRLEPTRRVLGLFMHISFCAILYIYLQALRYRHRYLRDDTFDNIYITRRFMELDLRRAEQGRPTVLPLTARECGRYVAPAGLWLSRQEQRRYGLQLVGVLRHVLLGVSVILADYSLFWLLDLIRHQMQAEIVAR
;
A
#
# COMPACT_ATOMS: atom_id res chain seq x y z
N ARG A 1 -44.64 -5.30 62.75
CA ARG A 1 -44.10 -4.22 61.88
C ARG A 1 -42.62 -4.07 62.19
N SER A 2 -41.76 -3.70 61.23
CA SER A 2 -40.32 -3.53 61.48
C SER A 2 -39.78 -2.31 60.73
N ALA A 3 -39.35 -1.30 61.48
CA ALA A 3 -38.76 -0.09 60.91
C ALA A 3 -37.44 -0.38 60.19
N GLY A 4 -36.58 -1.25 60.77
CA GLY A 4 -35.34 -1.66 60.11
C GLY A 4 -35.58 -2.37 58.77
N ALA A 5 -36.61 -3.21 58.66
CA ALA A 5 -36.96 -3.86 57.41
C ALA A 5 -37.50 -2.87 56.36
N PHE A 6 -38.24 -1.84 56.77
CA PHE A 6 -38.68 -0.76 55.88
C PHE A 6 -37.49 -0.02 55.28
N VAL A 7 -36.54 0.40 56.12
CA VAL A 7 -35.31 1.09 55.69
C VAL A 7 -34.49 0.21 54.75
N LEU A 8 -34.33 -1.08 55.06
CA LEU A 8 -33.65 -2.02 54.17
C LEU A 8 -34.35 -2.15 52.81
N GLY A 9 -35.68 -2.24 52.79
CA GLY A 9 -36.46 -2.32 51.56
C GLY A 9 -36.29 -1.07 50.68
N LEU A 10 -36.32 0.13 51.30
CA LEU A 10 -36.02 1.38 50.60
C LEU A 10 -34.58 1.43 50.09
N ALA A 11 -33.60 1.03 50.91
CA ALA A 11 -32.19 1.04 50.53
C ALA A 11 -31.89 0.12 49.33
N LEU A 12 -32.52 -1.06 49.27
CA LEU A 12 -32.39 -1.98 48.15
C LEU A 12 -33.00 -1.40 46.86
N ALA A 13 -34.17 -0.77 46.97
CA ALA A 13 -34.82 -0.14 45.82
C ALA A 13 -34.03 1.08 45.31
N SER A 14 -33.49 1.92 46.23
CA SER A 14 -32.65 3.06 45.86
C SER A 14 -31.33 2.62 45.26
N LEU A 15 -30.72 1.54 45.77
CA LEU A 15 -29.50 0.97 45.20
C LEU A 15 -29.75 0.47 43.77
N TYR A 16 -30.81 -0.31 43.56
CA TYR A 16 -31.19 -0.75 42.20
C TYR A 16 -31.44 0.45 41.27
N GLY A 17 -32.13 1.47 41.77
CA GLY A 17 -32.36 2.71 41.04
C GLY A 17 -31.12 3.45 40.61
N ALA A 18 -30.18 3.66 41.55
CA ALA A 18 -28.91 4.31 41.27
C ALA A 18 -28.10 3.50 40.24
N LEU A 19 -28.08 2.17 40.36
CA LEU A 19 -27.41 1.30 39.39
C LEU A 19 -28.00 1.45 37.99
N VAL A 20 -29.33 1.47 37.87
CA VAL A 20 -30.02 1.66 36.60
C VAL A 20 -29.73 3.04 35.99
N LEU A 21 -29.78 4.09 36.80
CA LEU A 21 -29.53 5.46 36.37
C LEU A 21 -28.10 5.62 35.81
N LEU A 22 -27.13 5.08 36.54
CA LEU A 22 -25.72 5.10 36.15
C LEU A 22 -25.45 4.23 34.90
N ALA A 23 -26.12 3.09 34.79
CA ALA A 23 -25.84 2.08 33.77
C ALA A 23 -26.48 2.33 32.41
N GLN A 24 -27.60 3.06 32.37
CA GLN A 24 -28.42 3.14 31.16
C GLN A 24 -28.66 4.55 30.62
N GLY A 25 -28.32 5.61 31.37
CA GLY A 25 -28.51 7.00 30.92
C GLY A 25 -29.93 7.30 30.42
N HIS A 26 -30.93 6.53 30.86
CA HIS A 26 -32.32 6.69 30.46
C HIS A 26 -32.91 7.98 31.01
N ASN A 27 -34.06 8.40 30.46
CA ASN A 27 -34.76 9.57 30.95
C ASN A 27 -34.93 9.50 32.48
N VAL A 28 -34.42 10.52 33.16
CA VAL A 28 -34.38 10.61 34.63
C VAL A 28 -35.77 10.37 35.22
N TRP A 29 -36.82 10.82 34.52
CA TRP A 29 -38.20 10.63 34.95
C TRP A 29 -38.60 9.14 34.98
N TYR A 30 -38.27 8.36 33.94
CA TYR A 30 -38.58 6.93 33.93
C TYR A 30 -37.89 6.20 35.08
N CYS A 31 -36.62 6.52 35.36
CA CYS A 31 -35.89 5.98 36.50
C CYS A 31 -36.54 6.38 37.83
N LEU A 32 -36.96 7.63 37.98
CA LEU A 32 -37.58 8.12 39.21
C LEU A 32 -38.94 7.44 39.47
N VAL A 33 -39.79 7.26 38.45
CA VAL A 33 -41.08 6.53 38.59
C VAL A 33 -40.84 5.06 38.96
N THR A 34 -39.93 4.38 38.28
CA THR A 34 -39.67 2.95 38.52
C THR A 34 -39.06 2.72 39.91
N THR A 35 -38.18 3.60 40.36
CA THR A 35 -37.54 3.48 41.69
C THR A 35 -38.47 3.83 42.84
N THR A 36 -39.31 4.86 42.69
CA THR A 36 -40.30 5.23 43.69
C THR A 36 -41.39 4.18 43.83
N SER A 37 -41.90 3.64 42.71
CA SER A 37 -42.87 2.53 42.72
C SER A 37 -42.29 1.26 43.34
N LEU A 38 -41.07 0.88 42.93
CA LEU A 38 -40.35 -0.26 43.51
C LEU A 38 -40.08 -0.06 45.01
N GLY A 39 -39.61 1.12 45.41
CA GLY A 39 -39.32 1.47 46.80
C GLY A 39 -40.55 1.49 47.68
N THR A 40 -41.68 1.97 47.16
CA THR A 40 -42.96 1.92 47.88
C THR A 40 -43.41 0.47 48.09
N GLY A 41 -43.36 -0.37 47.04
CA GLY A 41 -43.74 -1.78 47.13
C GLY A 41 -42.83 -2.61 48.04
N LEU A 42 -41.51 -2.53 47.84
CA LEU A 42 -40.52 -3.23 48.67
C LEU A 42 -40.49 -2.68 50.10
N GLY A 43 -40.49 -1.37 50.27
CA GLY A 43 -40.48 -0.72 51.58
C GLY A 43 -41.69 -1.14 52.41
N LEU A 44 -42.91 -0.90 51.91
CA LEU A 44 -44.14 -1.26 52.62
C LEU A 44 -44.28 -2.77 52.79
N GLY A 45 -43.93 -3.56 51.76
CA GLY A 45 -43.92 -5.03 51.84
C GLY A 45 -43.02 -5.53 52.98
N MET A 46 -41.80 -5.00 53.08
CA MET A 46 -40.85 -5.31 54.15
C MET A 46 -41.31 -4.79 55.52
N ALA A 47 -42.00 -3.64 55.58
CA ALA A 47 -42.48 -3.08 56.85
C ALA A 47 -43.59 -3.93 57.49
N PHE A 48 -44.56 -4.36 56.68
CA PHE A 48 -45.82 -4.93 57.17
C PHE A 48 -45.93 -6.45 56.99
N SER A 49 -45.30 -7.05 55.97
CA SER A 49 -45.43 -8.49 55.67
C SER A 49 -44.24 -9.30 56.15
N ALA A 50 -44.45 -10.18 57.13
CA ALA A 50 -43.44 -11.18 57.52
C ALA A 50 -43.09 -12.12 56.34
N LYS A 51 -44.07 -12.43 55.49
CA LYS A 51 -43.88 -13.28 54.31
C LYS A 51 -42.94 -12.60 53.30
N ALA A 52 -43.14 -11.31 53.02
CA ALA A 52 -42.27 -10.57 52.10
C ALA A 52 -40.85 -10.43 52.67
N ARG A 53 -40.73 -10.11 53.97
CA ARG A 53 -39.42 -10.01 54.66
C ARG A 53 -38.56 -11.24 54.48
N VAL A 54 -39.10 -12.42 54.77
CA VAL A 54 -38.34 -13.68 54.66
C VAL A 54 -37.95 -13.94 53.21
N THR A 55 -38.86 -13.76 52.26
CA THR A 55 -38.57 -14.01 50.84
C THR A 55 -37.49 -13.06 50.31
N VAL A 56 -37.54 -11.76 50.64
CA VAL A 56 -36.52 -10.78 50.21
C VAL A 56 -35.17 -11.11 50.84
N LEU A 57 -35.10 -11.42 52.13
CA LEU A 57 -33.85 -11.82 52.78
C LEU A 57 -33.26 -13.10 52.18
N LEU A 58 -34.09 -14.08 51.82
CA LEU A 58 -33.66 -15.29 51.11
C LEU A 58 -33.18 -15.02 49.68
N SER A 59 -33.64 -13.93 49.06
CA SER A 59 -33.21 -13.54 47.71
C SER A 59 -31.82 -12.87 47.68
N LEU A 60 -31.36 -12.28 48.78
CA LEU A 60 -30.07 -11.57 48.82
C LEU A 60 -28.87 -12.49 48.54
N PRO A 61 -28.74 -13.68 49.15
CA PRO A 61 -27.66 -14.61 48.81
C PRO A 61 -27.69 -15.08 47.35
N HIS A 62 -28.88 -15.09 46.72
CA HIS A 62 -29.02 -15.50 45.33
C HIS A 62 -28.35 -14.52 44.34
N ILE A 63 -28.06 -13.28 44.75
CA ILE A 63 -27.28 -12.33 43.96
C ILE A 63 -25.85 -12.85 43.70
N PHE A 64 -25.31 -13.69 44.59
CA PHE A 64 -23.97 -14.28 44.42
C PHE A 64 -23.96 -15.55 43.56
N THR A 65 -25.11 -15.98 43.05
CA THR A 65 -25.25 -17.16 42.17
C THR A 65 -24.88 -16.84 40.72
N ARG A 66 -25.00 -17.83 39.82
CA ARG A 66 -24.68 -17.67 38.39
C ARG A 66 -25.50 -16.55 37.74
N GLU A 67 -26.79 -16.47 38.07
CA GLU A 67 -27.70 -15.47 37.50
C GLU A 67 -27.32 -14.04 37.94
N GLY A 68 -27.05 -13.86 39.24
CA GLY A 68 -26.63 -12.56 39.75
C GLY A 68 -25.24 -12.14 39.25
N LYS A 69 -24.32 -13.09 39.03
CA LYS A 69 -23.03 -12.80 38.37
C LYS A 69 -23.20 -12.33 36.93
N MET A 70 -24.13 -12.93 36.18
CA MET A 70 -24.45 -12.48 34.83
C MET A 70 -24.98 -11.04 34.85
N LEU A 71 -25.86 -10.71 35.80
CA LEU A 71 -26.35 -9.34 35.97
C LEU A 71 -25.23 -8.36 36.32
N MET A 72 -24.30 -8.73 37.22
CA MET A 72 -23.13 -7.92 37.57
C MET A 72 -22.18 -7.71 36.40
N LEU A 73 -21.95 -8.73 35.56
CA LEU A 73 -21.15 -8.60 34.34
C LEU A 73 -21.82 -7.66 33.33
N LEU A 74 -23.13 -7.81 33.13
CA LEU A 74 -23.90 -6.96 32.21
C LEU A 74 -23.91 -5.50 32.68
N LEU A 75 -24.02 -5.28 33.99
CA LEU A 75 -23.89 -3.97 34.63
C LEU A 75 -22.49 -3.38 34.49
N ALA A 76 -21.44 -4.18 34.70
CA ALA A 76 -20.06 -3.71 34.51
C ALA A 76 -19.80 -3.31 33.05
N LEU A 77 -20.31 -4.09 32.10
CA LEU A 77 -20.21 -3.81 30.67
C LEU A 77 -20.98 -2.55 30.29
N SER A 78 -22.18 -2.33 30.83
CA SER A 78 -22.96 -1.12 30.56
C SER A 78 -22.28 0.14 31.09
N MET A 79 -21.79 0.10 32.32
CA MET A 79 -20.99 1.18 32.91
C MET A 79 -19.72 1.47 32.10
N ALA A 80 -19.01 0.44 31.64
CA ALA A 80 -17.80 0.60 30.83
C ALA A 80 -18.08 1.26 29.47
N VAL A 81 -19.13 0.81 28.77
CA VAL A 81 -19.49 1.33 27.44
C VAL A 81 -20.04 2.75 27.50
N GLN A 82 -20.77 3.11 28.55
CA GLN A 82 -21.36 4.45 28.69
C GLN A 82 -20.40 5.48 29.29
N GLY A 83 -19.53 5.09 30.22
CA GLY A 83 -18.53 5.98 30.81
C GLY A 83 -17.17 5.88 30.09
N PRO A 84 -16.25 5.03 30.56
CA PRO A 84 -14.87 4.95 30.06
C PRO A 84 -14.74 4.91 28.53
N CYS A 85 -15.51 4.08 27.82
CA CYS A 85 -15.38 4.00 26.37
C CYS A 85 -15.79 5.31 25.67
N THR A 86 -16.81 6.02 26.15
CA THR A 86 -17.20 7.29 25.55
C THR A 86 -16.18 8.38 25.84
N ASN A 87 -15.62 8.40 27.06
CA ASN A 87 -14.53 9.29 27.45
C ASN A 87 -13.28 9.07 26.59
N ILE A 88 -12.85 7.81 26.41
CA ILE A 88 -11.71 7.45 25.56
C ILE A 88 -11.92 7.95 24.13
N LEU A 89 -13.10 7.70 23.54
CA LEU A 89 -13.39 8.14 22.18
C LEU A 89 -13.37 9.67 22.08
N HIS A 90 -13.93 10.37 23.06
CA HIS A 90 -13.94 11.84 23.09
C HIS A 90 -12.55 12.43 23.27
N ASN A 91 -11.75 11.90 24.19
CA ASN A 91 -10.38 12.35 24.44
C ASN A 91 -9.50 12.09 23.21
N PHE A 92 -9.66 10.94 22.56
CA PHE A 92 -8.95 10.61 21.33
C PHE A 92 -9.28 11.58 20.20
N SER A 93 -10.57 11.88 19.97
CA SER A 93 -10.96 12.82 18.91
C SER A 93 -10.40 14.21 19.16
N ARG A 94 -10.47 14.70 20.41
CA ARG A 94 -9.92 16.00 20.81
C ARG A 94 -8.39 16.07 20.67
N ALA A 95 -7.70 15.01 21.05
CA ALA A 95 -6.25 14.92 20.88
C ALA A 95 -5.88 14.92 19.39
N ALA A 96 -6.60 14.17 18.55
CA ALA A 96 -6.33 14.11 17.12
C ALA A 96 -6.64 15.43 16.40
N GLU A 97 -7.73 16.13 16.74
CA GLU A 97 -8.03 17.48 16.24
C GLU A 97 -6.89 18.45 16.58
N SER A 98 -6.42 18.42 17.83
CA SER A 98 -5.31 19.27 18.29
C SER A 98 -4.00 18.95 17.56
N LEU A 99 -3.70 17.66 17.35
CA LEU A 99 -2.54 17.21 16.59
C LEU A 99 -2.64 17.58 15.10
N SER A 100 -3.84 17.53 14.51
CA SER A 100 -4.06 17.97 13.13
C SER A 100 -3.74 19.45 12.97
N CYS A 101 -4.22 20.30 13.88
CA CYS A 101 -3.93 21.73 13.88
C CYS A 101 -2.41 21.99 14.07
N GLY A 102 -1.75 21.29 14.99
CA GLY A 102 -0.30 21.40 15.19
C GLY A 102 0.51 20.93 13.97
N ALA A 103 0.07 19.86 13.30
CA ALA A 103 0.69 19.37 12.08
C ALA A 103 0.50 20.35 10.91
N GLU A 104 -0.69 20.95 10.75
CA GLU A 104 -0.94 21.99 9.75
C GLU A 104 -0.10 23.25 9.99
N LEU A 105 0.04 23.68 11.25
CA LEU A 105 0.92 24.80 11.59
C LEU A 105 2.38 24.49 11.24
N THR A 106 2.85 23.28 11.57
CA THR A 106 4.21 22.84 11.24
C THR A 106 4.42 22.72 9.73
N LEU A 107 3.42 22.23 8.99
CA LEU A 107 3.43 22.18 7.53
C LEU A 107 3.45 23.58 6.90
N ASN A 108 2.68 24.54 7.41
CA ASN A 108 2.71 25.92 6.93
C ASN A 108 4.06 26.58 7.21
N GLN A 109 4.63 26.39 8.41
CA GLN A 109 5.96 26.90 8.74
C GLN A 109 7.07 26.26 7.90
N THR A 110 6.97 24.95 7.63
CA THR A 110 7.94 24.24 6.77
C THR A 110 7.77 24.58 5.30
N ALA A 111 6.55 24.80 4.81
CA ALA A 111 6.30 25.29 3.47
C ALA A 111 6.90 26.68 3.26
N GLU A 112 6.74 27.58 4.24
CA GLU A 112 7.36 28.91 4.20
C GLU A 112 8.90 28.84 4.21
N ARG A 113 9.48 27.95 5.03
CA ARG A 113 10.94 27.72 5.04
C ARG A 113 11.44 27.04 3.77
N LEU A 114 10.67 26.11 3.21
CA LEU A 114 11.00 25.43 1.95
C LEU A 114 10.96 26.42 0.79
N GLN A 115 10.00 27.35 0.78
CA GLN A 115 9.93 28.43 -0.20
C GLN A 115 11.17 29.34 -0.11
N ARG A 116 11.64 29.67 1.10
CA ARG A 116 12.93 30.37 1.29
C ARG A 116 14.15 29.54 0.88
N ALA A 117 14.13 28.22 1.09
CA ALA A 117 15.19 27.31 0.63
C ALA A 117 15.18 27.08 -0.89
N GLN A 118 14.07 27.38 -1.57
CA GLN A 118 13.95 27.25 -3.02
C GLN A 118 14.70 28.38 -3.75
N GLU A 119 14.76 29.58 -3.18
CA GLU A 119 15.49 30.73 -3.75
C GLU A 119 16.95 30.44 -4.13
N PRO A 120 17.80 29.88 -3.24
CA PRO A 120 19.18 29.56 -3.60
C PRO A 120 19.27 28.49 -4.69
N LEU A 121 18.33 27.53 -4.72
CA LEU A 121 18.25 26.48 -5.74
C LEU A 121 17.89 27.06 -7.11
N LEU A 122 16.92 27.99 -7.17
CA LEU A 122 16.57 28.71 -8.40
C LEU A 122 17.72 29.59 -8.88
N ASN A 123 18.44 30.25 -7.98
CA ASN A 123 19.62 31.05 -8.32
C ASN A 123 20.77 30.21 -8.87
N MET A 124 21.03 29.00 -8.34
CA MET A 124 22.02 28.08 -8.91
C MET A 124 21.59 27.56 -10.29
N LEU A 125 20.33 27.18 -10.47
CA LEU A 125 19.80 26.75 -11.76
C LEU A 125 19.87 27.88 -12.81
N ALA A 126 19.61 29.12 -12.41
CA ALA A 126 19.78 30.29 -13.27
C ALA A 126 21.23 30.46 -13.74
N LYS A 127 22.22 30.28 -12.84
CA LYS A 127 23.65 30.29 -13.20
C LYS A 127 24.01 29.16 -14.17
N ILE A 128 23.49 27.95 -13.96
CA ILE A 128 23.71 26.81 -14.87
C ILE A 128 23.09 27.09 -16.25
N LYS A 129 21.90 27.69 -16.30
CA LYS A 129 21.25 28.11 -17.54
C LYS A 129 22.07 29.16 -18.28
N ASP A 130 22.64 30.14 -17.58
CA ASP A 130 23.51 31.16 -18.16
C ASP A 130 24.79 30.54 -18.78
N ILE A 131 25.43 29.61 -18.06
CA ILE A 131 26.59 28.86 -18.57
C ILE A 131 26.21 28.05 -19.82
N SER A 132 25.06 27.37 -19.79
CA SER A 132 24.53 26.62 -20.94
C SER A 132 24.21 27.52 -22.13
N GLN A 133 23.66 28.72 -21.90
CA GLN A 133 23.41 29.72 -22.95
C GLN A 133 24.72 30.23 -23.57
N LYS A 134 25.73 30.54 -22.75
CA LYS A 134 27.06 30.95 -23.23
C LYS A 134 27.72 29.85 -24.06
N ALA A 135 27.66 28.60 -23.58
CA ALA A 135 28.17 27.45 -24.33
C ALA A 135 27.40 27.23 -25.64
N LYS A 136 26.09 27.48 -25.67
CA LYS A 136 25.27 27.42 -26.89
C LYS A 136 25.72 28.45 -27.92
N VAL A 137 25.98 29.69 -27.51
CA VAL A 137 26.49 30.74 -28.41
C VAL A 137 27.83 30.32 -29.05
N VAL A 138 28.74 29.72 -28.26
CA VAL A 138 30.01 29.18 -28.76
C VAL A 138 29.77 28.01 -29.73
N GLY A 139 28.88 27.09 -29.39
CA GLY A 139 28.50 25.96 -30.24
C GLY A 139 27.87 26.39 -31.58
N ASP A 140 27.02 27.41 -31.56
CA ASP A 140 26.41 27.99 -32.76
C ASP A 140 27.45 28.66 -33.66
N HIS A 141 28.44 29.34 -33.06
CA HIS A 141 29.55 29.93 -33.81
C HIS A 141 30.41 28.86 -34.48
N ALA A 142 30.78 27.81 -33.74
CA ALA A 142 31.51 26.66 -34.28
C ALA A 142 30.73 26.01 -35.43
N ARG A 143 29.43 25.75 -35.25
CA ARG A 143 28.56 25.18 -36.30
C ARG A 143 28.58 26.03 -37.57
N LYS A 144 28.53 27.35 -37.44
CA LYS A 144 28.55 28.27 -38.60
C LYS A 144 29.87 28.18 -39.37
N VAL A 145 31.01 28.11 -38.67
CA VAL A 145 32.33 27.92 -39.30
C VAL A 145 32.40 26.58 -40.02
N PHE A 146 31.99 25.49 -39.36
CA PHE A 146 31.99 24.15 -39.96
C PHE A 146 31.07 24.05 -41.18
N HIS A 147 29.90 24.69 -41.16
CA HIS A 147 29.02 24.75 -42.33
C HIS A 147 29.70 25.45 -43.52
N SER A 148 30.38 26.58 -43.29
CA SER A 148 31.10 27.29 -44.35
C SER A 148 32.22 26.44 -44.99
N ILE A 149 32.98 25.71 -44.17
CA ILE A 149 34.02 24.79 -44.65
C ILE A 149 33.39 23.65 -45.45
N MET A 150 32.37 22.99 -44.92
CA MET A 150 31.68 21.88 -45.58
C MET A 150 31.01 22.29 -46.89
N ASP A 151 30.44 23.50 -46.96
CA ASP A 151 29.88 24.04 -48.20
C ASP A 151 30.96 24.20 -49.26
N SER A 152 32.13 24.74 -48.87
CA SER A 152 33.30 24.87 -49.73
C SER A 152 33.78 23.52 -50.27
N VAL A 153 33.89 22.49 -49.42
CA VAL A 153 34.28 21.13 -49.89
C VAL A 153 33.17 20.53 -50.76
N SER A 154 31.90 20.82 -50.49
CA SER A 154 30.78 20.38 -51.32
C SER A 154 30.83 20.97 -52.73
N HIS A 155 31.42 22.16 -52.93
CA HIS A 155 31.70 22.70 -54.27
C HIS A 155 32.75 21.86 -55.00
N VAL A 156 33.81 21.42 -54.31
CA VAL A 156 34.84 20.53 -54.88
C VAL A 156 34.23 19.18 -55.28
N VAL A 157 33.41 18.57 -54.43
CA VAL A 157 32.69 17.32 -54.74
C VAL A 157 31.80 17.49 -55.97
N ARG A 158 31.07 18.62 -56.08
CA ARG A 158 30.26 18.94 -57.26
C ARG A 158 31.11 19.09 -58.53
N ALA A 159 32.26 19.75 -58.44
CA ALA A 159 33.19 19.89 -59.56
C ALA A 159 33.73 18.53 -60.02
N LEU A 160 34.17 17.67 -59.08
CA LEU A 160 34.63 16.31 -59.38
C LEU A 160 33.53 15.47 -60.04
N ARG A 161 32.28 15.61 -59.61
CA ARG A 161 31.14 14.95 -60.23
C ARG A 161 30.92 15.42 -61.68
N ASN A 162 31.06 16.72 -61.93
CA ASN A 162 30.95 17.27 -63.29
C ASN A 162 32.08 16.76 -64.20
N VAL A 163 33.32 16.70 -63.69
CA VAL A 163 34.47 16.12 -64.41
C VAL A 163 34.22 14.64 -64.72
N TRP A 164 33.69 13.88 -63.76
CA TRP A 164 33.32 12.48 -63.96
C TRP A 164 32.26 12.32 -65.06
N LEU A 165 31.20 13.12 -65.03
CA LEU A 165 30.14 13.11 -66.06
C LEU A 165 30.70 13.42 -67.45
N TRP A 166 31.62 14.39 -67.54
CA TRP A 166 32.31 14.72 -68.78
C TRP A 166 33.16 13.55 -69.29
N LEU A 167 33.97 12.91 -68.45
CA LEU A 167 34.78 11.73 -68.81
C LEU A 167 33.93 10.56 -69.32
N VAL A 168 32.77 10.32 -68.70
CA VAL A 168 31.81 9.30 -69.18
C VAL A 168 31.35 9.63 -70.60
N ASN A 169 31.04 10.90 -70.85
CA ASN A 169 30.55 11.32 -72.15
C ASN A 169 31.63 11.21 -73.24
N VAL A 170 32.86 11.64 -72.93
CA VAL A 170 34.02 11.49 -73.82
C VAL A 170 34.29 10.03 -74.15
N GLY A 171 34.25 9.14 -73.16
CA GLY A 171 34.42 7.70 -73.39
C GLY A 171 33.34 7.11 -74.30
N LYS A 172 32.09 7.59 -74.20
CA LYS A 172 30.99 7.19 -75.08
C LYS A 172 31.17 7.71 -76.51
N VAL A 173 31.57 8.96 -76.67
CA VAL A 173 31.86 9.55 -78.00
C VAL A 173 33.03 8.82 -78.66
N CYS A 174 34.12 8.57 -77.92
CA CYS A 174 35.28 7.83 -78.41
C CYS A 174 34.89 6.45 -78.96
N ASN A 175 34.13 5.68 -78.19
CA ASN A 175 33.64 4.36 -78.62
C ASN A 175 32.62 4.41 -79.78
N ARG A 176 31.92 5.53 -79.95
CA ARG A 176 30.96 5.72 -81.05
C ARG A 176 31.66 6.03 -82.37
N GLU A 177 32.68 6.86 -82.35
CA GLU A 177 33.42 7.28 -83.55
C GLU A 177 34.48 6.26 -83.98
N LEU A 178 35.26 5.71 -83.04
CA LEU A 178 36.38 4.81 -83.34
C LEU A 178 36.01 3.32 -83.35
N GLY A 179 34.80 2.99 -82.88
CA GLY A 179 34.36 1.61 -82.68
C GLY A 179 35.07 0.92 -81.50
N THR A 180 34.54 -0.21 -81.04
CA THR A 180 35.23 -1.00 -80.01
C THR A 180 36.43 -1.74 -80.61
N PRO A 181 37.51 -1.96 -79.86
CA PRO A 181 38.71 -2.66 -80.37
C PRO A 181 38.37 -4.05 -80.95
N TYR A 182 37.39 -4.74 -80.37
CA TYR A 182 36.84 -6.00 -80.90
C TYR A 182 36.22 -5.83 -82.30
N ARG A 183 35.42 -4.78 -82.51
CA ARG A 183 34.76 -4.51 -83.79
C ARG A 183 35.77 -4.07 -84.86
N ARG A 184 36.79 -3.30 -84.49
CA ARG A 184 37.86 -2.90 -85.42
C ARG A 184 38.72 -4.09 -85.87
N CYS A 185 39.02 -5.02 -84.96
CA CYS A 185 39.72 -6.26 -85.31
C CYS A 185 38.93 -7.09 -86.34
N LEU A 186 37.61 -7.24 -86.14
CA LEU A 186 36.76 -7.94 -87.11
C LEU A 186 36.77 -7.25 -88.48
N LEU A 187 36.66 -5.92 -88.52
CA LEU A 187 36.70 -5.15 -89.76
C LEU A 187 38.01 -5.33 -90.54
N LEU A 188 39.15 -5.45 -89.86
CA LEU A 188 40.45 -5.69 -90.49
C LEU A 188 40.51 -7.03 -91.24
N PHE A 189 39.98 -8.10 -90.63
CA PHE A 189 39.92 -9.41 -91.31
C PHE A 189 38.93 -9.40 -92.48
N ASP A 190 37.85 -8.64 -92.36
CA ASP A 190 36.85 -8.49 -93.42
C ASP A 190 37.44 -7.73 -94.62
N GLU A 191 38.13 -6.63 -94.36
CA GLU A 191 38.78 -5.82 -95.40
C GLU A 191 39.92 -6.58 -96.09
N ALA A 192 40.70 -7.36 -95.34
CA ALA A 192 41.75 -8.22 -95.91
C ALA A 192 41.18 -9.31 -96.83
N LYS A 193 40.04 -9.90 -96.43
CA LYS A 193 39.32 -10.89 -97.25
C LYS A 193 38.79 -10.26 -98.54
N ASP A 194 38.13 -9.11 -98.44
CA ASP A 194 37.57 -8.40 -99.59
C ASP A 194 38.67 -7.96 -100.59
N ASN A 195 39.81 -7.46 -100.09
CA ASN A 195 40.94 -7.11 -100.98
C ASN A 195 41.55 -8.35 -101.66
N CYS A 196 41.59 -9.49 -100.98
CA CYS A 196 42.05 -10.75 -101.58
C CYS A 196 41.11 -11.18 -102.71
N GLU A 197 39.80 -11.15 -102.50
CA GLU A 197 38.79 -11.52 -103.51
C GLU A 197 38.87 -10.61 -104.74
N ARG A 198 39.14 -9.31 -104.56
CA ARG A 198 39.30 -8.36 -105.67
C ARG A 198 40.58 -8.58 -106.48
N THR A 199 41.68 -8.98 -105.83
CA THR A 199 43.00 -9.05 -106.49
C THR A 199 43.16 -10.35 -107.28
N ILE A 200 42.56 -11.46 -106.82
CA ILE A 200 42.70 -12.78 -107.44
C ILE A 200 41.31 -13.42 -107.68
N PRO A 201 40.52 -12.88 -108.63
CA PRO A 201 39.12 -13.27 -108.81
C PRO A 201 38.93 -14.73 -109.24
N PHE A 202 39.92 -15.33 -109.92
CA PHE A 202 39.82 -16.73 -110.40
C PHE A 202 40.06 -17.79 -109.30
N LEU A 203 40.58 -17.41 -108.13
CA LEU A 203 40.86 -18.30 -106.98
C LEU A 203 40.24 -17.79 -105.67
N GLN A 204 39.07 -17.16 -105.74
CA GLN A 204 38.39 -16.53 -104.60
C GLN A 204 38.18 -17.45 -103.37
N PHE A 205 38.06 -18.77 -103.55
CA PHE A 205 37.85 -19.70 -102.44
C PHE A 205 39.02 -19.72 -101.44
N LEU A 206 40.24 -19.44 -101.89
CA LEU A 206 41.42 -19.40 -101.01
C LEU A 206 41.38 -18.22 -100.03
N CYS A 207 40.69 -17.11 -100.38
CA CYS A 207 40.58 -15.94 -99.53
C CYS A 207 39.71 -16.18 -98.28
N TYR A 208 38.90 -17.26 -98.25
CA TYR A 208 38.06 -17.60 -97.10
C TYR A 208 38.87 -18.07 -95.88
N ILE A 209 40.11 -18.54 -96.07
CA ILE A 209 41.03 -18.88 -94.97
C ILE A 209 41.27 -17.69 -94.03
N ILE A 210 41.28 -16.46 -94.56
CA ILE A 210 41.48 -15.23 -93.77
C ILE A 210 40.37 -15.07 -92.71
N VAL A 211 39.14 -15.48 -93.04
CA VAL A 211 37.98 -15.38 -92.14
C VAL A 211 38.03 -16.41 -91.00
N THR A 212 38.66 -17.56 -91.21
CA THR A 212 38.83 -18.60 -90.18
C THR A 212 39.60 -18.10 -88.96
N PHE A 213 40.40 -17.05 -89.12
CA PHE A 213 41.16 -16.41 -88.03
C PHE A 213 40.37 -15.34 -87.25
N ARG A 214 39.14 -14.97 -87.66
CA ARG A 214 38.27 -14.01 -86.92
C ARG A 214 38.08 -14.33 -85.42
N PRO A 215 37.98 -15.60 -84.96
CA PRO A 215 37.85 -15.92 -83.54
C PRO A 215 39.03 -15.43 -82.69
N LEU A 216 40.20 -15.19 -83.26
CA LEU A 216 41.35 -14.61 -82.56
C LEU A 216 41.07 -13.18 -82.06
N CYS A 217 40.16 -12.44 -82.70
CA CYS A 217 39.69 -11.15 -82.18
C CYS A 217 39.01 -11.28 -80.80
N GLY A 218 38.52 -12.48 -80.45
CA GLY A 218 38.01 -12.81 -79.12
C GLY A 218 39.07 -12.77 -78.02
N LEU A 219 40.36 -12.90 -78.34
CA LEU A 219 41.45 -12.76 -77.35
C LEU A 219 41.55 -11.33 -76.81
N ALA A 220 41.22 -10.33 -77.65
CA ALA A 220 41.09 -8.94 -77.19
C ALA A 220 39.94 -8.75 -76.19
N LYS A 221 38.96 -9.67 -76.17
CA LYS A 221 37.88 -9.73 -75.18
C LYS A 221 38.34 -10.41 -73.89
N CYS A 222 39.14 -11.48 -73.98
CA CYS A 222 39.65 -12.23 -72.82
C CYS A 222 40.71 -11.48 -72.01
N ALA A 223 41.52 -10.61 -72.63
CA ALA A 223 42.48 -9.75 -71.92
C ALA A 223 41.82 -8.75 -70.94
N TRP A 224 40.49 -8.60 -70.98
CA TRP A 224 39.73 -7.67 -70.14
C TRP A 224 38.62 -8.34 -69.31
N GLY A 225 38.60 -9.67 -69.26
CA GLY A 225 37.59 -10.47 -68.54
C GLY A 225 38.02 -11.03 -67.18
N TRP A 226 39.23 -10.73 -66.68
CA TRP A 226 39.71 -11.24 -65.39
C TRP A 226 39.59 -10.17 -64.29
N ARG A 227 38.57 -10.28 -63.43
CA ARG A 227 38.59 -9.64 -62.11
C ARG A 227 37.76 -10.42 -61.09
N GLY A 228 38.43 -11.32 -60.38
CA GLY A 228 37.86 -11.99 -59.21
C GLY A 228 38.70 -13.14 -58.65
N GLY A 229 39.93 -12.89 -58.19
CA GLY A 229 40.70 -13.88 -57.41
C GLY A 229 42.21 -13.55 -57.31
N PRO A 230 42.90 -13.84 -56.19
CA PRO A 230 44.31 -13.49 -56.00
C PRO A 230 45.30 -14.63 -56.32
N LEU A 231 46.60 -14.24 -56.42
CA LEU A 231 47.88 -15.02 -56.41
C LEU A 231 48.44 -15.51 -57.77
N PRO A 232 49.75 -15.88 -57.90
CA PRO A 232 51.01 -15.46 -57.23
C PRO A 232 52.08 -14.96 -58.24
N THR A 233 53.21 -14.51 -57.69
CA THR A 233 54.52 -14.21 -58.33
C THR A 233 55.06 -15.30 -59.26
N LEU A 234 55.58 -14.94 -60.44
CA LEU A 234 56.83 -15.47 -61.03
C LEU A 234 57.14 -14.78 -62.38
N GLY A 235 58.28 -14.08 -62.47
CA GLY A 235 59.06 -13.81 -63.70
C GLY A 235 58.42 -12.98 -64.84
N PRO A 236 59.22 -12.21 -65.61
CA PRO A 236 58.72 -11.58 -66.84
C PRO A 236 58.79 -12.59 -68.00
N PRO A 237 57.73 -12.78 -68.82
CA PRO A 237 57.88 -13.47 -70.09
C PRO A 237 58.05 -12.48 -71.26
N PRO A 238 58.69 -12.92 -72.34
CA PRO A 238 59.21 -12.06 -73.40
C PRO A 238 58.18 -11.86 -74.51
N TRP A 239 57.81 -10.61 -74.77
CA TRP A 239 57.11 -10.22 -76.01
C TRP A 239 57.75 -8.95 -76.58
N GLN A 240 59.05 -9.01 -76.87
CA GLN A 240 59.61 -8.15 -77.89
C GLN A 240 59.30 -8.77 -79.25
N ARG A 241 58.69 -7.97 -80.12
CA ARG A 241 58.58 -8.11 -81.59
C ARG A 241 57.25 -8.64 -82.13
N PHE A 242 56.23 -7.78 -82.09
CA PHE A 242 55.23 -7.62 -83.16
C PHE A 242 54.89 -6.13 -83.30
N PRO A 243 55.34 -5.42 -84.36
CA PRO A 243 55.07 -4.00 -84.54
C PRO A 243 53.89 -3.82 -85.51
N LEU A 244 52.66 -3.97 -85.04
CA LEU A 244 51.46 -3.65 -85.81
C LEU A 244 50.30 -3.42 -84.84
N PHE A 245 50.33 -2.36 -84.01
CA PHE A 245 49.16 -1.75 -83.34
C PHE A 245 49.62 -0.54 -82.50
N THR A 246 50.23 0.45 -83.15
CA THR A 246 50.58 1.72 -82.51
C THR A 246 49.51 2.78 -82.80
N ASP A 247 49.13 3.49 -81.73
CA ASP A 247 48.58 4.86 -81.68
C ASP A 247 47.06 5.11 -81.59
N THR A 248 46.17 4.11 -81.72
CA THR A 248 44.70 4.38 -81.61
C THR A 248 43.96 3.68 -80.47
N LEU A 249 44.55 2.71 -79.77
CA LEU A 249 43.85 1.98 -78.69
C LEU A 249 43.86 2.69 -77.32
N PHE A 250 44.86 3.52 -77.03
CA PHE A 250 45.04 4.12 -75.70
C PHE A 250 44.04 5.25 -75.40
N PHE A 251 43.59 6.00 -76.42
CA PHE A 251 42.75 7.18 -76.23
C PHE A 251 41.36 6.87 -75.64
N CYS A 252 40.73 5.74 -75.98
CA CYS A 252 39.42 5.38 -75.41
C CYS A 252 39.51 4.68 -74.04
N ILE A 253 40.69 4.23 -73.62
CA ILE A 253 40.90 3.48 -72.36
C ILE A 253 41.17 4.44 -71.19
N ILE A 254 41.94 5.50 -71.44
CA ILE A 254 42.31 6.48 -70.42
C ILE A 254 41.08 7.11 -69.73
N PRO A 255 40.03 7.56 -70.45
CA PRO A 255 38.83 8.13 -69.81
C PRO A 255 38.11 7.13 -68.90
N HIS A 256 38.02 5.86 -69.29
CA HIS A 256 37.34 4.83 -68.49
C HIS A 256 38.13 4.48 -67.21
N TYR A 257 39.46 4.42 -67.30
CA TYR A 257 40.31 4.20 -66.13
C TYR A 257 40.20 5.36 -65.13
N ILE A 258 40.38 6.59 -65.60
CA ILE A 258 40.30 7.81 -64.76
C ILE A 258 38.90 7.96 -64.14
N GLN A 259 37.85 7.66 -64.90
CA GLN A 259 36.46 7.66 -64.41
C GLN A 259 36.27 6.71 -63.21
N SER A 260 36.77 5.47 -63.33
CA SER A 260 36.63 4.47 -62.27
C SER A 260 37.42 4.83 -61.01
N PHE A 261 38.58 5.46 -61.20
CA PHE A 261 39.44 5.95 -60.12
C PHE A 261 38.81 7.14 -59.39
N LEU A 262 38.36 8.18 -60.10
CA LEU A 262 37.76 9.38 -59.51
C LEU A 262 36.53 9.06 -58.67
N ARG A 263 35.64 8.16 -59.14
CA ARG A 263 34.44 7.77 -58.39
C ARG A 263 34.78 6.98 -57.14
N LYS A 264 35.48 5.84 -57.29
CA LYS A 264 35.70 4.89 -56.19
C LYS A 264 36.72 5.36 -55.16
N LYS A 265 37.73 6.12 -55.57
CA LYS A 265 38.84 6.54 -54.69
C LYS A 265 38.72 7.97 -54.18
N THR A 266 37.92 8.83 -54.81
CA THR A 266 37.91 10.28 -54.48
C THR A 266 36.52 10.78 -54.07
N SER A 267 35.51 10.69 -54.95
CA SER A 267 34.21 11.34 -54.74
C SER A 267 33.37 10.69 -53.62
N ASP A 268 33.20 9.38 -53.66
CA ASP A 268 32.36 8.65 -52.70
C ASP A 268 32.89 8.74 -51.26
N PRO A 269 34.19 8.47 -50.98
CA PRO A 269 34.71 8.57 -49.61
C PRO A 269 34.71 10.01 -49.07
N LEU A 270 34.91 11.02 -49.92
CA LEU A 270 34.88 12.42 -49.51
C LEU A 270 33.46 12.86 -49.11
N ARG A 271 32.43 12.41 -49.84
CA ARG A 271 31.03 12.70 -49.50
C ARG A 271 30.62 12.05 -48.18
N ASP A 272 30.94 10.78 -48.01
CA ASP A 272 30.62 10.04 -46.79
C ASP A 272 31.34 10.63 -45.56
N ALA A 273 32.58 11.12 -45.73
CA ALA A 273 33.31 11.80 -44.67
C ALA A 273 32.64 13.12 -44.28
N LEU A 274 32.20 13.93 -45.25
CA LEU A 274 31.47 15.17 -44.99
C LEU A 274 30.14 14.93 -44.25
N ASP A 275 29.38 13.92 -44.66
CA ASP A 275 28.10 13.59 -44.04
C ASP A 275 28.26 13.00 -42.62
N ARG A 276 29.39 12.35 -42.32
CA ARG A 276 29.75 11.95 -40.95
C ARG A 276 30.03 13.17 -40.08
N VAL A 277 30.90 14.05 -40.55
CA VAL A 277 31.24 15.30 -39.84
C VAL A 277 29.97 16.13 -39.60
N ARG A 278 29.12 16.31 -40.60
CA ARG A 278 27.88 17.09 -40.48
C ARG A 278 26.99 16.66 -39.32
N ARG A 279 26.86 15.35 -39.10
CA ARG A 279 25.98 14.77 -38.07
C ARG A 279 26.54 14.92 -36.66
N GLU A 280 27.85 14.97 -36.50
CA GLU A 280 28.47 15.15 -35.18
C GLU A 280 28.30 16.57 -34.62
N PHE A 281 28.02 17.57 -35.47
CA PHE A 281 27.93 18.99 -35.07
C PHE A 281 26.50 19.52 -34.86
N GLU A 282 25.47 18.68 -34.94
CA GLU A 282 24.08 19.05 -34.65
C GLU A 282 23.76 18.98 -33.13
N PHE A 283 24.30 19.92 -32.36
CA PHE A 283 23.97 20.10 -30.95
C PHE A 283 22.61 20.80 -30.74
N ASN A 284 21.57 20.10 -30.26
CA ASN A 284 20.34 20.71 -29.76
C ASN A 284 20.32 20.70 -28.23
N ILE A 285 20.91 21.72 -27.61
CA ILE A 285 20.91 21.87 -26.14
C ILE A 285 19.72 22.76 -25.75
N SER A 286 18.75 22.16 -25.04
CA SER A 286 17.70 22.90 -24.33
C SER A 286 17.56 22.33 -22.90
N ALA A 287 17.93 23.12 -21.90
CA ALA A 287 17.81 22.76 -20.49
C ALA A 287 16.60 23.49 -19.89
N VAL A 288 15.51 22.77 -19.63
CA VAL A 288 14.33 23.31 -18.93
C VAL A 288 14.05 22.44 -17.70
N HIS A 289 14.50 22.91 -16.53
CA HIS A 289 14.13 22.30 -15.24
C HIS A 289 12.89 23.00 -14.68
N ARG A 290 11.81 22.24 -14.42
CA ARG A 290 10.67 22.68 -13.60
C ARG A 290 10.68 21.87 -12.31
N PHE A 291 10.81 22.55 -11.17
CA PHE A 291 10.65 21.94 -9.85
C PHE A 291 9.24 22.23 -9.34
N ASN A 292 8.36 21.22 -9.35
CA ASN A 292 7.09 21.25 -8.63
C ASN A 292 7.21 20.35 -7.40
N ILE A 293 7.30 20.94 -6.21
CA ILE A 293 7.23 20.22 -4.94
C ILE A 293 5.81 20.42 -4.41
N SER A 294 4.96 19.40 -4.54
CA SER A 294 3.62 19.40 -3.96
C SER A 294 3.65 18.70 -2.59
N LEU A 295 3.54 19.48 -1.52
CA LEU A 295 3.32 19.00 -0.16
C LEU A 295 1.81 18.88 0.06
N SER A 296 1.19 17.83 -0.47
CA SER A 296 -0.25 17.61 -0.34
C SER A 296 -0.50 16.23 0.26
N ALA A 297 -0.76 16.16 1.57
CA ALA A 297 -1.31 14.95 2.17
C ALA A 297 -2.76 14.78 1.70
N SER A 298 -3.17 13.58 1.30
CA SER A 298 -4.52 13.32 0.77
C SER A 298 -5.63 13.39 1.82
N LYS A 299 -5.28 13.37 3.11
CA LYS A 299 -6.18 13.51 4.25
C LYS A 299 -5.48 14.22 5.40
N SER A 300 -6.24 15.01 6.17
CA SER A 300 -5.75 15.59 7.43
C SER A 300 -5.75 14.55 8.56
N LEU A 301 -4.93 14.76 9.59
CA LEU A 301 -4.89 13.88 10.76
C LEU A 301 -6.24 13.87 11.51
N GLY A 302 -6.97 14.99 11.49
CA GLY A 302 -8.31 15.11 12.06
C GLY A 302 -9.34 14.26 11.32
N GLU A 303 -9.31 14.25 9.98
CA GLU A 303 -10.19 13.41 9.16
C GLU A 303 -9.95 11.92 9.41
N VAL A 304 -8.68 11.50 9.54
CA VAL A 304 -8.33 10.10 9.85
C VAL A 304 -8.88 9.69 11.22
N ALA A 305 -8.83 10.57 12.21
CA ALA A 305 -9.37 10.26 13.54
C ALA A 305 -10.90 10.18 13.56
N LEU A 306 -11.59 11.02 12.79
CA LEU A 306 -13.04 10.94 12.60
C LEU A 306 -13.44 9.61 11.94
N ASP A 307 -12.73 9.18 10.89
CA ASP A 307 -12.97 7.89 10.23
C ASP A 307 -12.77 6.71 11.21
N ILE A 308 -11.73 6.75 12.04
CA ILE A 308 -11.49 5.72 13.07
C ILE A 308 -12.61 5.71 14.11
N MET A 309 -13.03 6.88 14.59
CA MET A 309 -14.07 6.99 15.60
C MET A 309 -15.42 6.49 15.08
N GLU A 310 -15.76 6.80 13.83
CA GLU A 310 -16.98 6.30 13.19
C GLU A 310 -16.92 4.77 13.03
N GLY A 311 -15.75 4.23 12.64
CA GLY A 311 -15.53 2.78 12.58
C GLY A 311 -15.74 2.09 13.94
N VAL A 312 -15.23 2.67 15.03
CA VAL A 312 -15.44 2.16 16.39
C VAL A 312 -16.91 2.28 16.81
N ARG A 313 -17.57 3.40 16.50
CA ARG A 313 -18.98 3.63 16.82
C ARG A 313 -19.89 2.61 16.15
N LEU A 314 -19.68 2.33 14.87
CA LEU A 314 -20.42 1.31 14.11
C LEU A 314 -20.22 -0.10 14.69
N ARG A 315 -19.04 -0.42 15.23
CA ARG A 315 -18.76 -1.69 15.91
C ARG A 315 -19.43 -1.78 17.28
N LEU A 316 -19.53 -0.65 18.01
CA LEU A 316 -20.12 -0.58 19.35
C LEU A 316 -21.65 -0.47 19.36
N GLU A 317 -22.25 -0.01 18.27
CA GLU A 317 -23.71 0.07 18.06
C GLU A 317 -24.49 -1.19 18.47
N PRO A 318 -24.18 -2.41 17.97
CA PRO A 318 -24.87 -3.62 18.38
C PRO A 318 -24.74 -3.90 19.89
N THR A 319 -23.57 -3.64 20.47
CA THR A 319 -23.34 -3.76 21.91
C THR A 319 -24.24 -2.79 22.68
N ARG A 320 -24.30 -1.51 22.27
CA ARG A 320 -25.20 -0.52 22.89
C ARG A 320 -26.67 -0.93 22.82
N ARG A 321 -27.13 -1.49 21.70
CA ARG A 321 -28.52 -1.97 21.58
C ARG A 321 -28.81 -3.12 22.54
N VAL A 322 -27.91 -4.10 22.66
CA VAL A 322 -28.05 -5.20 23.62
C VAL A 322 -28.05 -4.67 25.06
N LEU A 323 -27.16 -3.73 25.37
CA LEU A 323 -27.13 -3.04 26.67
C LEU A 323 -28.41 -2.24 26.92
N GLY A 324 -29.08 -1.71 25.88
CA GLY A 324 -30.38 -1.06 26.00
C GLY A 324 -31.48 -1.98 26.53
N LEU A 325 -31.35 -3.30 26.33
CA LEU A 325 -32.26 -4.31 26.89
C LEU A 325 -31.95 -4.65 28.36
N PHE A 326 -30.88 -4.11 28.94
CA PHE A 326 -30.45 -4.41 30.32
C PHE A 326 -31.59 -4.27 31.33
N MET A 327 -32.44 -3.25 31.23
CA MET A 327 -33.57 -3.06 32.15
C MET A 327 -34.61 -4.19 32.11
N HIS A 328 -34.88 -4.70 30.91
CA HIS A 328 -35.82 -5.81 30.74
C HIS A 328 -35.21 -7.10 31.27
N ILE A 329 -33.92 -7.32 30.98
CA ILE A 329 -33.15 -8.47 31.45
C ILE A 329 -33.01 -8.45 32.99
N SER A 330 -32.70 -7.29 33.58
CA SER A 330 -32.55 -7.12 35.02
C SER A 330 -33.86 -7.33 35.75
N PHE A 331 -34.97 -6.79 35.23
CA PHE A 331 -36.29 -7.02 35.80
C PHE A 331 -36.66 -8.51 35.78
N CYS A 332 -36.48 -9.18 34.64
CA CYS A 332 -36.72 -10.63 34.51
C CYS A 332 -35.82 -11.45 35.44
N ALA A 333 -34.54 -11.09 35.59
CA ALA A 333 -33.60 -11.77 36.47
C ALA A 333 -33.97 -11.59 37.95
N ILE A 334 -34.35 -10.38 38.37
CA ILE A 334 -34.80 -10.10 39.74
C ILE A 334 -36.09 -10.86 40.03
N LEU A 335 -37.05 -10.87 39.09
CA LEU A 335 -38.28 -11.65 39.22
C LEU A 335 -37.98 -13.15 39.33
N TYR A 336 -37.06 -13.67 38.51
CA TYR A 336 -36.63 -15.06 38.57
C TYR A 336 -36.01 -15.43 39.92
N ILE A 337 -35.09 -14.60 40.44
CA ILE A 337 -34.47 -14.78 41.76
C ILE A 337 -35.53 -14.74 42.87
N TYR A 338 -36.51 -13.84 42.77
CA TYR A 338 -37.62 -13.76 43.72
C TYR A 338 -38.50 -15.02 43.69
N LEU A 339 -38.83 -15.53 42.50
CA LEU A 339 -39.58 -16.78 42.33
C LEU A 339 -38.80 -17.99 42.87
N GLN A 340 -37.48 -18.01 42.70
CA GLN A 340 -36.62 -19.05 43.27
C GLN A 340 -36.65 -19.02 44.81
N ALA A 341 -36.59 -17.84 45.42
CA ALA A 341 -36.73 -17.69 46.87
C ALA A 341 -38.11 -18.13 47.37
N LEU A 342 -39.18 -17.85 46.61
CA LEU A 342 -40.53 -18.34 46.92
C LEU A 342 -40.62 -19.87 46.84
N ARG A 343 -40.07 -20.48 45.78
CA ARG A 343 -40.04 -21.94 45.63
C ARG A 343 -39.25 -22.61 46.75
N TYR A 344 -38.08 -22.05 47.09
CA TYR A 344 -37.26 -22.53 48.19
C TYR A 344 -38.05 -22.53 49.50
N ARG A 345 -38.68 -21.39 49.83
CA ARG A 345 -39.50 -21.26 51.04
C ARG A 345 -40.69 -22.23 51.05
N HIS A 346 -41.37 -22.39 49.91
CA HIS A 346 -42.50 -23.30 49.80
C HIS A 346 -42.09 -24.76 50.06
N ARG A 347 -40.93 -25.18 49.55
CA ARG A 347 -40.36 -26.51 49.80
C ARG A 347 -39.94 -26.67 51.26
N TYR A 348 -39.22 -25.68 51.79
CA TYR A 348 -38.74 -25.66 53.18
C TYR A 348 -39.86 -25.82 54.21
N LEU A 349 -41.04 -25.25 53.95
CA LEU A 349 -42.19 -25.34 54.86
C LEU A 349 -43.06 -26.59 54.66
N ARG A 350 -42.91 -27.32 53.55
CA ARG A 350 -43.79 -28.44 53.18
C ARG A 350 -43.10 -29.79 53.25
N ASP A 351 -41.78 -29.81 53.11
CA ASP A 351 -40.95 -31.00 53.12
C ASP A 351 -39.99 -30.94 54.30
N ASP A 352 -40.26 -31.72 55.34
CA ASP A 352 -39.43 -31.76 56.56
C ASP A 352 -38.02 -32.29 56.27
N THR A 353 -37.79 -32.98 55.14
CA THR A 353 -36.47 -33.45 54.75
C THR A 353 -35.63 -32.39 54.02
N PHE A 354 -36.25 -31.28 53.61
CA PHE A 354 -35.63 -30.24 52.79
C PHE A 354 -34.92 -29.17 53.63
N ASP A 355 -33.60 -29.28 53.77
CA ASP A 355 -32.70 -28.31 54.43
C ASP A 355 -33.12 -27.86 55.85
N ASN A 356 -33.96 -28.64 56.53
CA ASN A 356 -34.41 -28.42 57.90
C ASN A 356 -33.39 -28.94 58.93
N ILE A 357 -32.13 -28.50 58.80
CA ILE A 357 -31.02 -28.92 59.67
C ILE A 357 -30.79 -27.99 60.88
N TYR A 358 -31.71 -27.06 61.13
CA TYR A 358 -31.52 -25.98 62.11
C TYR A 358 -32.21 -26.27 63.44
N ILE A 359 -31.44 -26.22 64.54
CA ILE A 359 -31.99 -26.34 65.91
C ILE A 359 -32.32 -24.95 66.43
N THR A 360 -33.61 -24.59 66.39
CA THR A 360 -34.09 -23.27 66.83
C THR A 360 -34.24 -23.17 68.35
N ARG A 361 -34.25 -21.94 68.89
CA ARG A 361 -34.55 -21.72 70.33
C ARG A 361 -35.88 -22.34 70.76
N ARG A 362 -36.88 -22.32 69.88
CA ARG A 362 -38.20 -22.91 70.13
C ARG A 362 -38.14 -24.44 70.24
N PHE A 363 -37.29 -25.09 69.43
CA PHE A 363 -37.03 -26.53 69.56
C PHE A 363 -36.39 -26.85 70.91
N MET A 364 -35.39 -26.05 71.32
CA MET A 364 -34.70 -26.24 72.59
C MET A 364 -35.65 -26.04 73.79
N GLU A 365 -36.53 -25.04 73.75
CA GLU A 365 -37.55 -24.83 74.78
C GLU A 365 -38.56 -25.99 74.85
N LEU A 366 -38.94 -26.56 73.70
CA LEU A 366 -39.85 -27.71 73.66
C LEU A 366 -39.18 -28.98 74.21
N ASP A 367 -37.90 -29.19 73.94
CA ASP A 367 -37.13 -30.31 74.50
C ASP A 367 -36.95 -30.18 76.02
N LEU A 368 -36.67 -28.96 76.51
CA LEU A 368 -36.60 -28.66 77.96
C LEU A 368 -37.92 -28.95 78.68
N ARG A 369 -39.07 -28.50 78.12
CA ARG A 369 -40.39 -28.80 78.70
C ARG A 369 -40.69 -30.31 78.71
N ARG A 370 -40.19 -31.07 77.73
CA ARG A 370 -40.33 -32.54 77.74
C ARG A 370 -39.46 -33.16 78.82
N ALA A 371 -38.25 -32.64 79.04
CA ALA A 371 -37.37 -33.07 80.12
C ALA A 371 -38.01 -32.88 81.50
N GLU A 372 -38.60 -31.71 81.74
CA GLU A 372 -39.33 -31.38 82.98
C GLU A 372 -40.52 -32.33 83.22
N GLN A 373 -41.15 -32.81 82.15
CA GLN A 373 -42.26 -33.76 82.21
C GLN A 373 -41.81 -35.23 82.31
N GLY A 374 -40.51 -35.51 82.44
CA GLY A 374 -39.96 -36.86 82.48
C GLY A 374 -40.12 -37.63 81.16
N ARG A 375 -40.32 -36.93 80.04
CA ARG A 375 -40.43 -37.52 78.70
C ARG A 375 -39.05 -37.63 78.04
N PRO A 376 -38.86 -38.55 77.07
CA PRO A 376 -37.60 -38.66 76.36
C PRO A 376 -37.23 -37.35 75.64
N THR A 377 -35.99 -36.92 75.80
CA THR A 377 -35.40 -35.72 75.18
C THR A 377 -34.53 -36.12 73.99
N VAL A 378 -34.36 -35.19 73.04
CA VAL A 378 -33.50 -35.38 71.85
C VAL A 378 -32.07 -34.88 72.13
N LEU A 379 -31.90 -33.92 73.04
CA LEU A 379 -30.59 -33.41 73.46
C LEU A 379 -30.06 -34.17 74.70
N PRO A 380 -28.74 -34.32 74.87
CA PRO A 380 -27.62 -33.76 74.08
C PRO A 380 -27.33 -34.54 72.79
N LEU A 381 -26.88 -33.84 71.74
CA LEU A 381 -26.51 -34.43 70.46
C LEU A 381 -25.27 -35.33 70.59
N THR A 382 -25.24 -36.43 69.84
CA THR A 382 -24.02 -37.22 69.67
C THR A 382 -22.95 -36.46 68.89
N ALA A 383 -21.68 -36.87 69.01
CA ALA A 383 -20.58 -36.25 68.28
C ALA A 383 -20.79 -36.23 66.75
N ARG A 384 -21.50 -37.23 66.20
CA ARG A 384 -21.83 -37.30 64.76
C ARG A 384 -22.96 -36.33 64.38
N GLU A 385 -23.97 -36.20 65.23
CA GLU A 385 -25.13 -35.31 65.00
C GLU A 385 -24.77 -33.84 65.17
N CYS A 386 -23.82 -33.52 66.05
CA CYS A 386 -23.31 -32.17 66.27
C CYS A 386 -22.68 -31.56 64.99
N GLY A 387 -22.19 -32.39 64.06
CA GLY A 387 -21.72 -31.94 62.75
C GLY A 387 -22.82 -31.77 61.69
N ARG A 388 -24.01 -32.34 61.91
CA ARG A 388 -25.14 -32.31 60.96
C ARG A 388 -26.11 -31.15 61.24
N TYR A 389 -26.37 -30.86 62.52
CA TYR A 389 -27.33 -29.84 62.92
C TYR A 389 -26.65 -28.53 63.31
N VAL A 390 -27.24 -27.40 62.91
CA VAL A 390 -26.65 -26.06 63.09
C VAL A 390 -27.56 -25.19 63.95
N ALA A 391 -26.99 -24.45 64.90
CA ALA A 391 -27.70 -23.44 65.67
C ALA A 391 -27.81 -22.13 64.85
N PRO A 392 -29.02 -21.62 64.55
CA PRO A 392 -29.21 -20.47 63.66
C PRO A 392 -28.68 -19.13 64.22
N ALA A 393 -28.35 -19.06 65.51
CA ALA A 393 -27.77 -17.87 66.14
C ALA A 393 -26.23 -17.81 66.09
N GLY A 394 -25.58 -18.81 65.48
CA GLY A 394 -24.13 -18.78 65.29
C GLY A 394 -23.73 -17.76 64.22
N LEU A 395 -22.76 -16.89 64.51
CA LEU A 395 -22.14 -16.01 63.49
C LEU A 395 -21.34 -16.77 62.43
N TRP A 396 -21.17 -18.09 62.60
CA TRP A 396 -20.30 -18.91 61.78
C TRP A 396 -21.11 -19.72 60.77
N LEU A 397 -20.88 -19.44 59.48
CA LEU A 397 -21.36 -20.31 58.39
C LEU A 397 -20.70 -21.69 58.48
N SER A 398 -21.42 -22.73 58.06
CA SER A 398 -20.86 -24.08 57.98
C SER A 398 -19.65 -24.12 57.03
N ARG A 399 -18.65 -24.98 57.28
CA ARG A 399 -17.45 -25.10 56.42
C ARG A 399 -17.80 -25.36 54.95
N GLN A 400 -18.88 -26.11 54.69
CA GLN A 400 -19.35 -26.36 53.32
C GLN A 400 -19.96 -25.11 52.67
N GLU A 401 -20.71 -24.34 53.43
CA GLU A 401 -21.29 -23.06 52.99
C GLU A 401 -20.18 -22.04 52.74
N GLN A 402 -19.22 -21.91 53.66
CA GLN A 402 -18.05 -21.05 53.51
C GLN A 402 -17.27 -21.38 52.23
N ARG A 403 -17.07 -22.67 51.92
CA ARG A 403 -16.38 -23.06 50.67
C ARG A 403 -17.19 -22.72 49.43
N ARG A 404 -18.51 -22.93 49.43
CA ARG A 404 -19.39 -22.58 48.29
C ARG A 404 -19.48 -21.07 48.09
N TYR A 405 -19.74 -20.30 49.15
CA TYR A 405 -19.83 -18.85 49.09
C TYR A 405 -18.47 -18.21 48.80
N GLY A 406 -17.38 -18.73 49.37
CA GLY A 406 -16.02 -18.28 49.09
C GLY A 406 -15.66 -18.40 47.61
N LEU A 407 -15.94 -19.56 47.00
CA LEU A 407 -15.73 -19.75 45.56
C LEU A 407 -16.61 -18.79 44.73
N GLN A 408 -17.84 -18.52 45.20
CA GLN A 408 -18.72 -17.57 44.53
C GLN A 408 -18.22 -16.13 44.64
N LEU A 409 -17.71 -15.74 45.81
CA LEU A 409 -17.16 -14.43 46.12
C LEU A 409 -15.91 -14.12 45.30
N VAL A 410 -15.00 -15.08 45.14
CA VAL A 410 -13.83 -14.94 44.24
C VAL A 410 -14.29 -14.62 42.82
N GLY A 411 -15.35 -15.28 42.35
CA GLY A 411 -15.96 -14.98 41.07
C GLY A 411 -16.45 -13.53 40.96
N VAL A 412 -17.09 -12.99 42.00
CA VAL A 412 -17.57 -11.60 42.02
C VAL A 412 -16.40 -10.61 42.07
N LEU A 413 -15.42 -10.86 42.93
CA LEU A 413 -14.22 -10.05 43.07
C LEU A 413 -13.49 -9.90 41.74
N ARG A 414 -13.40 -10.96 40.94
CA ARG A 414 -12.83 -10.91 39.59
C ARG A 414 -13.55 -9.90 38.68
N HIS A 415 -14.89 -9.83 38.72
CA HIS A 415 -15.65 -8.88 37.89
C HIS A 415 -15.49 -7.44 38.40
N VAL A 416 -15.41 -7.25 39.71
CA VAL A 416 -15.12 -5.94 40.32
C VAL A 416 -13.73 -5.46 39.91
N LEU A 417 -12.71 -6.34 39.99
CA LEU A 417 -11.34 -6.06 39.54
C LEU A 417 -11.29 -5.67 38.06
N LEU A 418 -12.04 -6.37 37.20
CA LEU A 418 -12.16 -6.01 35.78
C LEU A 418 -12.74 -4.60 35.61
N GLY A 419 -13.81 -4.27 36.34
CA GLY A 419 -14.39 -2.91 36.31
C GLY A 419 -13.39 -1.84 36.73
N VAL A 420 -12.67 -2.06 37.84
CA VAL A 420 -11.62 -1.16 38.32
C VAL A 420 -10.49 -1.02 37.29
N SER A 421 -10.08 -2.11 36.62
CA SER A 421 -9.04 -2.04 35.60
C SER A 421 -9.44 -1.21 34.38
N VAL A 422 -10.72 -1.22 33.98
CA VAL A 422 -11.21 -0.40 32.87
C VAL A 422 -11.19 1.08 33.24
N ILE A 423 -11.58 1.42 34.48
CA ILE A 423 -11.51 2.80 34.98
C ILE A 423 -10.07 3.30 35.04
N LEU A 424 -9.15 2.47 35.54
CA LEU A 424 -7.72 2.81 35.59
C LEU A 424 -7.12 2.97 34.19
N ALA A 425 -7.57 2.18 33.21
CA ALA A 425 -7.12 2.30 31.82
C ALA A 425 -7.61 3.59 31.15
N ASP A 426 -8.84 4.03 31.42
CA ASP A 426 -9.34 5.34 30.96
C ASP A 426 -8.52 6.48 31.59
N TYR A 427 -8.26 6.41 32.89
CA TYR A 427 -7.43 7.40 33.58
C TYR A 427 -5.98 7.44 33.05
N SER A 428 -5.37 6.28 32.80
CA SER A 428 -4.01 6.24 32.26
C SER A 428 -3.94 6.76 30.82
N LEU A 429 -4.95 6.49 29.99
CA LEU A 429 -5.04 7.04 28.64
C LEU A 429 -5.21 8.56 28.67
N PHE A 430 -6.08 9.09 29.54
CA PHE A 430 -6.22 10.52 29.74
C PHE A 430 -4.87 11.16 30.09
N TRP A 431 -4.14 10.58 31.04
CA TRP A 431 -2.84 11.10 31.46
C TRP A 431 -1.79 11.03 30.34
N LEU A 432 -1.79 9.96 29.55
CA LEU A 432 -0.92 9.82 28.38
C LEU A 432 -1.22 10.89 27.32
N LEU A 433 -2.49 11.11 26.99
CA LEU A 433 -2.90 12.11 26.01
C LEU A 433 -2.57 13.53 26.50
N ASP A 434 -2.73 13.81 27.79
CA ASP A 434 -2.36 15.11 28.36
C ASP A 434 -0.84 15.33 28.39
N LEU A 435 -0.05 14.28 28.63
CA LEU A 435 1.41 14.34 28.53
C LEU A 435 1.86 14.64 27.08
N ILE A 436 1.26 13.97 26.10
CA ILE A 436 1.53 14.24 24.66
C ILE A 436 1.18 15.69 24.34
N ARG A 437 0.03 16.19 24.80
CA ARG A 437 -0.39 17.58 24.62
C ARG A 437 0.65 18.56 25.18
N HIS A 438 1.13 18.32 26.40
CA HIS A 438 2.13 19.19 27.04
C HIS A 438 3.46 19.20 26.28
N GLN A 439 3.96 18.03 25.84
CA GLN A 439 5.22 17.95 25.09
C GLN A 439 5.12 18.69 23.74
N MET A 440 4.00 18.51 23.02
CA MET A 440 3.76 19.20 21.75
C MET A 440 3.66 20.73 21.94
N GLN A 441 2.98 21.21 23.00
CA GLN A 441 2.94 22.63 23.30
C GLN A 441 4.31 23.21 23.68
N ALA A 442 5.10 22.47 24.46
CA ALA A 442 6.46 22.89 24.82
C ALA A 442 7.37 23.00 23.59
N GLU A 443 7.28 22.07 22.63
CA GLU A 443 8.04 22.11 21.38
C GLU A 443 7.60 23.26 20.46
N ILE A 444 6.30 23.61 20.45
CA ILE A 444 5.77 24.75 19.68
C ILE A 444 6.21 26.09 20.30
N VAL A 445 6.28 26.21 21.63
CA VAL A 445 6.69 27.46 22.31
C VAL A 445 8.21 27.65 22.28
N ALA A 446 9.00 26.58 22.23
CA ALA A 446 10.45 26.65 22.19
C ALA A 446 11.04 26.97 20.79
N ARG A 447 10.23 26.93 19.73
CA ARG A 447 10.61 27.27 18.33
C ARG A 447 10.02 28.60 17.90
#